data_AF-A0A0Q5ZPI7-F1
#
_entry.id   AF-A0A0Q5ZPI7-F1
#
_cell.length_a   1.000
_cell.length_b   1.000
_cell.length_c   1.000
_cell.angle_alpha   90.00
_cell.angle_beta   90.00
_cell.angle_gamma   90.00
#
_symmetry.space_group_name_H-M   'P 1'
#
loop_
_entity.id
_entity.type
_entity.pdbx_description
1 polymer ?
#
loop_
_entity_poly.entity_id
_entity_poly.type
_entity_poly.pdbx_seq_one_letter_code
_entity_poly.pdbx_strand_id
1 'polypeptide(L)'
;MKHTEDQIKKIIAKVYKDLKLDHNDQYPIRLIFWKKEDKDNRFNMDYWAGCYDYSKGFPPNEIYENYIITISDKDKTPISLLISFEELKINLDKNGNYAFDK
;
A
#
# COMPACT_ATOMS: atom_id res chain seq x y z
N MET A 1 -18.21 6.35 5.24
CA MET A 1 -16.77 6.06 5.25
C MET A 1 -16.45 5.38 6.58
N LYS A 2 -15.96 4.15 6.59
CA LYS A 2 -15.73 3.43 7.85
C LYS A 2 -14.37 3.74 8.49
N HIS A 3 -13.36 4.18 7.73
CA HIS A 3 -12.00 4.40 8.22
C HIS A 3 -11.40 5.75 7.80
N THR A 4 -10.42 6.23 8.57
CA THR A 4 -9.74 7.50 8.32
C THR A 4 -8.44 7.31 7.55
N GLU A 5 -8.04 8.30 6.75
CA GLU A 5 -6.76 8.30 6.04
C GLU A 5 -5.56 8.01 6.95
N ASP A 6 -5.54 8.60 8.16
CA ASP A 6 -4.45 8.40 9.11
C ASP A 6 -4.31 6.95 9.58
N GLN A 7 -5.43 6.22 9.72
CA GLN A 7 -5.38 4.80 10.05
C GLN A 7 -4.77 3.99 8.91
N ILE A 8 -5.13 4.32 7.67
CA ILE A 8 -4.62 3.65 6.48
C ILE A 8 -3.13 3.94 6.27
N LYS A 9 -2.69 5.21 6.43
CA LYS A 9 -1.27 5.59 6.36
C LYS A 9 -0.41 4.79 7.35
N LYS A 10 -0.90 4.58 8.58
CA LYS A 10 -0.20 3.75 9.58
C LYS A 10 -0.05 2.29 9.15
N ILE A 11 -1.07 1.73 8.49
CA ILE A 11 -1.02 0.36 7.98
C ILE A 11 0.00 0.26 6.85
N ILE A 12 -0.01 1.21 5.91
CA ILE A 12 0.97 1.26 4.81
C ILE A 12 2.39 1.35 5.36
N ALA A 13 2.66 2.28 6.29
CA ALA A 13 3.99 2.39 6.91
C ALA A 13 4.41 1.08 7.60
N LYS A 14 3.48 0.39 8.28
CA LYS A 14 3.75 -0.92 8.88
C LYS A 14 4.08 -1.97 7.82
N VAL A 15 3.33 -2.03 6.71
CA VAL A 15 3.57 -2.97 5.61
C VAL A 15 4.97 -2.77 5.01
N TYR A 16 5.35 -1.51 4.73
CA TYR A 16 6.70 -1.17 4.24
C TYR A 16 7.79 -1.65 5.20
N LYS A 17 7.62 -1.39 6.50
CA LYS A 17 8.58 -1.82 7.53
C LYS A 17 8.68 -3.33 7.66
N ASP A 18 7.55 -4.03 7.76
CA ASP A 18 7.51 -5.47 7.98
C ASP A 18 8.09 -6.25 6.80
N LEU A 19 7.79 -5.79 5.58
CA LEU A 19 8.24 -6.40 4.32
C LEU A 19 9.60 -5.88 3.84
N LYS A 20 10.22 -4.96 4.60
CA LYS A 20 11.51 -4.32 4.29
C LYS A 20 11.53 -3.68 2.89
N LEU A 21 10.42 -3.03 2.52
CA LEU A 21 10.31 -2.32 1.25
C LEU A 21 11.07 -0.99 1.35
N ASP A 22 11.79 -0.62 0.29
CA ASP A 22 12.52 0.63 0.26
C ASP A 22 11.57 1.83 0.39
N HIS A 23 11.88 2.72 1.34
CA HIS A 23 11.15 3.97 1.53
C HIS A 23 11.98 5.04 2.25
N ASN A 24 11.47 6.27 2.23
CA ASN A 24 12.00 7.38 3.00
C ASN A 24 10.87 8.14 3.72
N ASP A 25 10.93 8.14 5.06
CA ASP A 25 9.92 8.74 5.94
C ASP A 25 9.81 10.27 5.84
N GLN A 26 10.73 10.94 5.13
CA GLN A 26 10.61 12.36 4.80
C GLN A 26 9.47 12.63 3.80
N TYR A 27 9.09 11.64 3.00
CA TYR A 27 8.02 11.76 2.02
C TYR A 27 6.68 11.33 2.62
N PRO A 28 5.59 12.07 2.37
CA PRO A 28 4.28 11.70 2.88
C PRO A 28 3.75 10.47 2.14
N ILE A 29 2.90 9.70 2.81
CA ILE A 29 2.10 8.67 2.15
C ILE A 29 0.90 9.35 1.46
N ARG A 30 0.80 9.19 0.14
CA ARG A 30 -0.41 9.55 -0.61
C ARG A 30 -1.39 8.40 -0.63
N LEU A 31 -2.67 8.72 -0.62
CA LEU A 31 -3.76 7.77 -0.66
C LEU A 31 -4.74 8.10 -1.79
N ILE A 32 -5.31 7.07 -2.37
CA ILE A 32 -6.48 7.13 -3.26
C ILE A 32 -7.49 6.13 -2.71
N PHE A 33 -8.73 6.58 -2.51
CA PHE A 33 -9.83 5.71 -2.15
C PHE A 33 -10.59 5.31 -3.42
N TRP A 34 -10.77 4.01 -3.60
CA TRP A 34 -11.51 3.42 -4.71
C TRP A 34 -12.80 2.81 -4.18
N LYS A 35 -13.91 3.17 -4.80
CA LYS A 35 -15.22 2.59 -4.50
C LYS A 35 -15.46 1.37 -5.37
N LYS A 36 -16.22 0.41 -4.84
CA LYS A 36 -16.62 -0.80 -5.54
C LYS A 36 -17.24 -0.50 -6.92
N GLU A 37 -18.01 0.58 -7.03
CA GLU A 37 -18.69 0.99 -8.26
C GLU A 37 -17.79 1.72 -9.27
N ASP A 38 -16.54 2.04 -8.94
CA ASP A 38 -15.62 2.72 -9.86
C ASP A 38 -15.25 1.79 -11.03
N LYS A 39 -15.32 2.32 -12.26
CA LYS A 39 -15.17 1.52 -13.49
C LYS A 39 -13.83 0.79 -13.61
N ASP A 40 -12.76 1.37 -13.07
CA ASP A 40 -11.41 0.82 -13.13
C ASP A 40 -11.03 0.02 -11.87
N ASN A 41 -11.98 -0.17 -10.95
CA ASN A 41 -11.79 -0.97 -9.74
C ASN A 41 -11.78 -2.47 -10.08
N ARG A 42 -10.64 -3.12 -9.87
CA ARG A 42 -10.44 -4.55 -10.17
C ARG A 42 -10.79 -5.49 -9.01
N PHE A 43 -10.91 -4.97 -7.79
CA PHE A 43 -11.14 -5.76 -6.58
C PHE A 43 -12.62 -5.93 -6.23
N ASN A 44 -13.53 -5.27 -6.96
CA ASN A 44 -14.98 -5.33 -6.74
C ASN A 44 -15.36 -5.09 -5.25
N MET A 45 -14.61 -4.20 -4.60
CA MET A 45 -14.77 -3.81 -3.19
C MET A 45 -14.27 -2.38 -2.98
N ASP A 46 -14.67 -1.76 -1.88
CA ASP A 46 -14.09 -0.49 -1.43
C ASP A 46 -12.69 -0.73 -0.86
N TYR A 47 -11.70 0.03 -1.32
CA TYR A 47 -10.33 -0.10 -0.86
C TYR A 47 -9.55 1.21 -0.92
N TRP A 48 -8.46 1.24 -0.17
CA TRP A 48 -7.45 2.28 -0.23
C TRP A 48 -6.24 1.78 -0.98
N ALA A 49 -5.70 2.58 -1.89
CA ALA A 49 -4.39 2.35 -2.49
C ALA A 49 -3.46 3.51 -2.11
N GLY A 50 -2.23 3.19 -1.74
CA GLY A 50 -1.27 4.23 -1.38
C GLY A 50 0.17 3.79 -1.41
N CYS A 51 1.04 4.79 -1.45
CA CYS A 51 2.49 4.64 -1.45
C CYS A 51 3.13 5.91 -0.88
N TYR A 52 4.43 5.85 -0.58
CA TYR A 52 5.21 7.07 -0.36
C TYR A 52 5.23 7.92 -1.64
N ASP A 53 5.01 9.22 -1.50
CA ASP A 53 4.89 10.16 -2.62
C ASP A 53 6.23 10.83 -2.95
N TYR A 54 6.89 10.29 -3.97
CA TYR A 54 8.17 10.81 -4.47
C TYR A 54 8.01 11.78 -5.65
N SER A 55 6.81 12.33 -5.89
CA SER A 55 6.55 13.24 -7.02
C SER A 55 7.43 14.49 -7.06
N LYS A 56 7.98 14.90 -5.91
CA LYS A 56 8.93 16.03 -5.81
C LYS A 56 10.37 15.67 -6.19
N GLY A 57 10.61 14.42 -6.61
CA GLY A 57 11.92 13.91 -6.96
C GLY A 57 12.73 13.44 -5.75
N PHE A 58 13.82 12.74 -6.06
CA PHE A 58 14.78 12.23 -5.09
C PHE A 58 16.03 13.10 -5.06
N PRO A 59 16.79 13.09 -3.94
CA PRO A 59 18.20 13.46 -3.98
C PRO A 59 18.94 12.65 -5.07
N PRO A 60 19.97 13.20 -5.72
CA PRO A 60 20.65 12.56 -6.86
C PRO A 60 21.21 11.14 -6.62
N ASN A 61 21.36 10.73 -5.36
CA ASN A 61 21.93 9.45 -4.96
C ASN A 61 20.91 8.47 -4.35
N GLU A 62 19.62 8.78 -4.45
CA GLU A 62 18.54 7.97 -3.89
C GLU A 62 17.63 7.44 -5.00
N ILE A 63 17.36 6.13 -4.97
CA ILE A 63 16.42 5.45 -5.87
C ILE A 63 15.53 4.58 -4.99
N TYR A 64 14.22 4.78 -5.08
CA TYR A 64 13.23 3.98 -4.36
C TYR A 64 12.26 3.35 -5.35
N GLU A 65 11.94 2.09 -5.12
CA GLU A 65 10.87 1.43 -5.84
C GLU A 65 9.50 1.97 -5.40
N ASN A 66 8.56 2.09 -6.34
CA ASN A 66 7.20 2.55 -6.04
C ASN A 66 6.30 1.34 -5.73
N TYR A 67 6.13 1.09 -4.44
CA TYR A 67 5.27 0.03 -3.92
C TYR A 67 3.87 0.57 -3.62
N ILE A 68 2.87 0.17 -4.41
CA ILE A 68 1.47 0.56 -4.13
C ILE A 68 0.82 -0.53 -3.29
N ILE A 69 0.47 -0.18 -2.05
CA ILE A 69 -0.22 -1.09 -1.12
C ILE A 69 -1.72 -0.87 -1.25
N THR A 70 -2.43 -1.96 -1.53
CA THR A 70 -3.89 -2.00 -1.55
C THR A 70 -4.42 -2.55 -0.23
N ILE A 71 -5.36 -1.85 0.41
CA ILE A 71 -5.92 -2.18 1.72
C ILE A 71 -7.45 -2.15 1.65
N SER A 72 -8.09 -3.24 2.08
CA SER A 72 -9.55 -3.33 2.19
C SER A 72 -10.10 -2.28 3.17
N ASP A 73 -11.08 -1.46 2.74
CA ASP A 73 -11.76 -0.51 3.64
C ASP A 73 -12.73 -1.22 4.60
N LYS A 74 -13.05 -2.49 4.36
CA LYS A 74 -13.97 -3.24 5.22
C LYS A 74 -13.32 -3.64 6.55
N ASP A 75 -12.08 -4.10 6.50
CA ASP A 75 -11.40 -4.78 7.60
C ASP A 75 -9.94 -4.34 7.81
N LYS A 76 -9.45 -3.38 7.01
CA LYS A 76 -8.08 -2.83 7.08
C LYS A 76 -6.98 -3.83 6.74
N THR A 77 -7.33 -4.95 6.12
CA THR A 77 -6.35 -5.96 5.72
C THR A 77 -5.64 -5.50 4.44
N PRO A 78 -4.30 -5.44 4.41
CA PRO A 78 -3.56 -5.32 3.15
C PRO A 78 -3.83 -6.55 2.29
N ILE A 79 -4.19 -6.34 1.02
CA ILE A 79 -4.59 -7.42 0.11
C ILE A 79 -3.59 -7.65 -1.01
N SER A 80 -2.91 -6.59 -1.46
CA SER A 80 -1.90 -6.70 -2.50
C SER A 80 -0.88 -5.58 -2.41
N LEU A 81 0.27 -5.87 -3.04
CA LEU A 81 1.32 -4.94 -3.35
C LEU A 81 1.51 -4.93 -4.87
N LEU A 82 1.45 -3.77 -5.49
CA LEU A 82 1.80 -3.60 -6.90
C LEU A 82 3.22 -3.03 -7.03
N ILE A 83 4.07 -3.73 -7.76
CA ILE A 83 5.42 -3.31 -8.18
C ILE A 83 5.42 -3.40 -9.70
N SER A 84 5.34 -2.27 -10.41
CA SER A 84 5.17 -2.25 -11.88
C SER A 84 6.00 -3.32 -12.60
N PHE A 85 5.43 -4.31 -13.32
CA PHE A 85 4.01 -4.61 -13.62
C PHE A 85 3.45 -5.82 -12.85
N GLU A 86 4.12 -6.25 -11.80
CA GLU A 86 3.78 -7.41 -10.99
C GLU A 86 2.89 -7.02 -9.80
N GLU A 87 1.82 -7.80 -9.62
CA GLU A 87 1.01 -7.74 -8.42
C GLU A 87 1.35 -8.94 -7.53
N LEU A 88 1.78 -8.66 -6.31
CA LEU A 88 2.06 -9.65 -5.28
C LEU A 88 0.92 -9.66 -4.28
N LYS A 89 0.42 -10.85 -3.95
CA LYS A 89 -0.58 -11.01 -2.89
C LYS A 89 0.10 -10.94 -1.53
N ILE A 90 -0.50 -10.18 -0.62
CA ILE A 90 -0.04 -10.09 0.76
C ILE A 90 -0.86 -11.06 1.60
N ASN A 91 -0.19 -11.99 2.27
CA ASN A 91 -0.79 -12.89 3.24
C ASN A 91 -0.25 -12.61 4.64
N LEU A 92 -0.91 -13.18 5.65
CA LEU A 92 -0.40 -13.22 7.01
C LEU A 92 0.23 -14.59 7.29
N ASP A 93 1.45 -14.58 7.84
CA ASP A 93 2.08 -15.79 8.36
C ASP A 93 1.36 -16.27 9.65
N LYS A 94 1.78 -17.42 10.17
CA LYS A 94 1.24 -18.01 11.40
C LYS A 94 1.36 -17.11 12.66
N ASN A 95 2.17 -16.06 12.60
CA ASN A 95 2.40 -15.11 13.69
C ASN A 95 1.69 -13.76 13.43
N GLY A 96 0.97 -13.62 12.31
CA GLY A 96 0.30 -12.38 11.93
C GLY A 96 1.21 -11.33 11.28
N ASN A 97 2.40 -11.72 10.80
CA ASN A 97 3.26 -10.84 10.00
C ASN A 97 2.90 -10.94 8.51
N TYR A 98 3.13 -9.86 7.76
CA TYR A 98 2.97 -9.89 6.32
C TYR A 98 4.02 -10.79 5.66
N ALA A 99 3.58 -11.57 4.68
CA ALA A 99 4.41 -12.38 3.80
C ALA A 99 3.89 -12.29 2.36
N PHE A 100 4.77 -12.51 1.39
CA PHE A 100 4.42 -12.60 -0.02
C PHE A 100 4.22 -14.05 -0.43
N ASP A 101 3.15 -14.31 -1.19
CA ASP A 101 3.08 -15.50 -2.03
C ASP A 101 3.64 -15.14 -3.42
N LYS A 102 4.61 -15.94 -3.89
CA LYS A 102 5.09 -15.89 -5.28
C LYS A 102 4.16 -16.68 -6.20
#